data_AF-A0A8C2M8U4-F1
#
_entry.id   AF-A0A8C2M8U4-F1
#
_cell.length_a   1.000
_cell.length_b   1.000
_cell.length_c   1.000
_cell.angle_alpha   90.00
_cell.angle_beta   90.00
_cell.angle_gamma   90.00
#
_symmetry.space_group_name_H-M   'P 1'
#
loop_
_entity.id
_entity.type
_entity.pdbx_description
1 polymer ?
#
loop_
_entity_poly.entity_id
_entity_poly.type
_entity_poly.pdbx_seq_one_letter_code
_entity_poly.pdbx_strand_id
1 'polypeptide(L)' 'MVNVLKTRRTFCKKCGKHQPHKVTQYKKEKDSFGVMTGNRMAMVDRLSLFSKKRLKLQRRLC' A
#
# COMPACT_ATOMS: atom_id res chain seq x y z
N MET A 1 -2.85 29.45 7.02
CA MET A 1 -3.77 28.46 7.62
C MET A 1 -5.16 28.71 7.04
N VAL A 2 -5.63 27.87 6.10
CA VAL A 2 -6.94 28.06 5.46
C VAL A 2 -8.02 27.45 6.35
N ASN A 3 -8.93 28.27 6.86
CA ASN A 3 -9.96 27.82 7.79
C ASN A 3 -11.06 27.09 7.00
N VAL A 4 -10.97 25.76 6.91
CA VAL A 4 -12.00 24.95 6.24
C VAL A 4 -13.22 24.89 7.15
N LEU A 5 -14.35 25.39 6.65
CA LEU A 5 -15.64 25.30 7.32
C LEU A 5 -15.96 23.84 7.67
N LYS A 6 -16.09 23.55 8.96
CA LYS A 6 -16.43 22.21 9.49
C LYS A 6 -17.81 21.73 9.00
N THR A 7 -18.68 22.65 8.61
CA THR A 7 -20.03 22.38 8.13
C THR A 7 -20.38 23.31 6.97
N ARG A 8 -20.80 22.74 5.84
CA ARG A 8 -21.23 23.49 4.64
C ARG A 8 -22.55 22.92 4.13
N ARG A 9 -23.50 23.79 3.77
CA ARG A 9 -24.77 23.39 3.14
C ARG A 9 -24.51 23.00 1.68
N THR A 10 -24.64 21.73 1.36
CA THR A 10 -24.41 21.18 0.00
C THR A 10 -25.53 20.23 -0.39
N PHE A 11 -25.70 19.99 -1.68
CA PHE A 11 -26.76 19.13 -2.19
C PHE A 11 -26.41 17.66 -1.96
N CYS A 12 -27.27 16.92 -1.26
CA CYS A 12 -27.11 15.49 -1.12
C CYS A 12 -27.78 14.78 -2.30
N LYS A 13 -26.98 14.14 -3.17
CA LYS A 13 -27.51 13.35 -4.31
C LYS A 13 -28.46 12.23 -3.87
N LYS A 14 -28.22 11.63 -2.70
CA LYS A 14 -29.05 10.54 -2.16
C LYS A 14 -30.39 11.04 -1.60
N CYS A 15 -30.42 12.26 -1.07
CA CYS A 15 -31.61 12.79 -0.38
C CYS A 15 -32.41 13.78 -1.23
N GLY A 16 -31.89 14.21 -2.39
CA GLY A 16 -32.57 15.14 -3.30
C GLY A 16 -32.73 16.56 -2.76
N LYS A 17 -32.03 16.93 -1.68
CA LYS A 17 -32.15 18.24 -1.03
C LYS A 17 -30.83 18.77 -0.51
N HIS A 18 -30.77 20.09 -0.32
CA HIS A 18 -29.65 20.77 0.32
C HIS A 18 -29.65 20.57 1.82
N GLN A 19 -28.62 19.91 2.33
CA GLN A 19 -28.43 19.67 3.76
C GLN A 19 -27.05 20.15 4.22
N PRO A 20 -26.91 20.50 5.52
CA PRO A 20 -25.61 20.77 6.10
C PRO A 20 -24.81 19.46 6.17
N HIS A 21 -23.65 19.44 5.51
CA HIS A 21 -22.72 18.33 5.53
C HIS A 21 -21.46 18.70 6.31
N LYS A 22 -21.00 17.77 7.15
CA LYS A 22 -19.71 17.90 7.83
C LYS A 22 -18.60 17.65 6.81
N VAL A 23 -17.79 18.67 6.56
CA VAL A 23 -16.65 18.57 5.65
C VAL A 23 -15.43 18.15 6.47
N THR A 24 -14.85 17.01 6.13
CA THR A 24 -13.56 16.58 6.65
C THR A 24 -12.48 16.85 5.61
N GLN A 25 -11.29 17.25 6.05
CA GLN A 25 -10.14 17.29 5.15
C GLN A 25 -9.66 15.85 4.95
N TYR A 26 -9.60 15.43 3.70
CA TYR A 26 -8.95 14.18 3.34
C TYR A 26 -7.45 14.30 3.62
N LYS A 27 -6.94 13.46 4.52
CA LYS A 27 -5.50 13.29 4.71
C LYS A 27 -5.08 12.14 3.81
N LYS A 28 -4.19 12.41 2.86
CA LYS A 28 -3.55 11.34 2.09
C LYS A 28 -2.67 10.55 3.06
N GLU A 29 -3.00 9.29 3.31
CA GLU A 29 -2.12 8.38 4.05
C GLU A 29 -0.84 8.14 3.25
N LYS A 30 0.24 7.81 3.98
CA LYS A 30 1.56 7.55 3.43
C LYS A 30 1.52 6.21 2.69
N ASP A 31 1.33 6.30 1.39
CA ASP A 31 1.52 5.33 0.31
C ASP A 31 1.48 3.83 0.69
N SER A 32 0.50 3.12 0.13
CA SER A 32 0.37 1.65 0.09
C SER A 32 1.47 0.94 -0.74
N PHE A 33 2.71 1.46 -0.73
CA PHE A 33 3.89 0.92 -1.40
C PHE A 33 4.39 -0.42 -0.83
N GLY A 34 3.77 -0.91 0.25
CA GLY A 34 4.11 -2.18 0.89
C GLY A 34 3.70 -3.43 0.11
N VAL A 35 2.81 -3.32 -0.89
CA VAL A 35 2.26 -4.50 -1.57
C VAL A 35 3.16 -5.01 -2.71
N MET A 36 4.00 -4.15 -3.31
CA MET A 36 4.80 -4.52 -4.49
C MET A 36 6.25 -4.92 -4.18
N THR A 37 6.72 -4.68 -2.95
CA THR A 37 8.13 -4.89 -2.57
C THR A 37 8.40 -6.32 -2.08
N GLY A 38 7.38 -7.06 -1.63
CA GLY A 38 7.53 -8.42 -1.09
C GLY A 38 7.92 -9.50 -2.11
N ASN A 39 7.59 -9.33 -3.39
CA ASN A 39 7.81 -10.37 -4.39
C ASN A 39 9.23 -10.39 -4.97
N ARG A 40 9.96 -9.27 -4.96
CA ARG A 40 11.34 -9.20 -5.49
C ARG A 40 12.34 -9.90 -4.58
N MET A 41 12.24 -9.70 -3.26
CA MET A 41 13.16 -10.34 -2.30
C MET A 41 12.95 -11.86 -2.26
N ALA A 42 11.70 -12.33 -2.35
CA ALA A 42 11.37 -13.75 -2.32
C ALA A 42 11.93 -14.56 -3.52
N MET A 43 12.20 -13.92 -4.66
CA MET A 43 12.82 -14.57 -5.83
C MET A 43 14.33 -14.72 -5.65
N VAL A 44 15.02 -13.69 -5.13
CA VAL A 44 16.47 -13.68 -4.91
C VAL A 44 16.89 -14.73 -3.88
N ASP A 45 16.13 -14.85 -2.78
CA ASP A 45 16.44 -15.83 -1.73
C ASP A 45 16.36 -17.28 -2.23
N ARG A 46 15.35 -17.60 -3.06
CA ARG A 46 15.20 -18.96 -3.64
C ARG A 46 16.33 -19.33 -4.59
N LEU A 47 16.75 -18.40 -5.45
CA LEU A 47 17.90 -18.57 -6.34
C LEU A 47 19.20 -18.78 -5.53
N SER A 48 19.38 -18.04 -4.44
CA SER A 48 20.56 -18.18 -3.56
C SER A 48 20.61 -19.57 -2.89
N LEU A 49 19.46 -20.10 -2.46
CA LEU A 49 19.37 -21.42 -1.84
C LEU A 49 19.66 -22.56 -2.83
N PHE A 50 19.16 -22.44 -4.07
CA PHE A 50 19.44 -23.39 -5.14
C PHE A 50 20.94 -23.46 -5.45
N SER A 51 21.59 -22.29 -5.57
CA SER A 51 23.03 -22.19 -5.79
C SER A 51 23.83 -22.82 -4.64
N LYS A 52 23.47 -22.55 -3.38
CA LYS A 52 24.13 -23.14 -2.20
C LYS A 52 23.96 -24.66 -2.12
N LYS A 53 22.78 -25.21 -2.44
CA LYS A 53 22.54 -26.66 -2.47
C LYS A 53 23.35 -27.35 -3.58
N ARG A 54 23.40 -26.75 -4.77
CA ARG A 54 24.20 -27.25 -5.90
C ARG A 54 25.70 -27.26 -5.57
N LEU A 55 26.22 -26.20 -4.97
CA LEU A 55 27.62 -26.12 -4.55
C LEU A 55 27.95 -27.15 -3.45
N LYS A 56 27.05 -27.39 -2.49
CA LYS A 56 27.21 -28.44 -1.48
C LYS A 56 27.21 -29.85 -2.05
N LEU A 57 26.37 -30.13 -3.05
CA LEU A 57 26.34 -31.42 -3.72
C LEU A 57 27.66 -31.68 -4.47
N GLN A 58 28.13 -30.70 -5.24
CA GLN A 58 29.41 -30.79 -5.97
C GLN A 58 30.59 -31.10 -5.03
N ARG A 59 30.65 -30.48 -3.85
CA ARG A 59 31.71 -30.76 -2.85
C ARG A 59 31.62 -32.12 -2.16
N ARG A 60 30.48 -32.82 -2.24
CA ARG A 60 30.33 -34.20 -1.72
C ARG A 60 30.69 -35.27 -2.74
N LEU A 61 30.76 -34.90 -4.01
CA LEU A 61 31.09 -35.78 -5.13
C LEU A 61 32.58 -35.74 -5.50
N CYS A 62 33.37 -34.90 -4.84
CA CYS A 62 34.84 -34.92 -4.86
C CYS A 62 35.39 -35.62 -3.63
#